data_AF-A0A4Q3WQD6-F1
#
_entry.id   AF-A0A4Q3WQD6-F1
#
_cell.length_a   1.000
_cell.length_b   1.000
_cell.length_c   1.000
_cell.angle_alpha   90.00
_cell.angle_beta   90.00
_cell.angle_gamma   90.00
#
_symmetry.space_group_name_H-M   'P 1'
#
loop_
_entity.id
_entity.type
_entity.pdbx_description
1 polymer ?
#
loop_
_entity_poly.entity_id
_entity_poly.type
_entity_poly.pdbx_seq_one_letter_code
_entity_poly.pdbx_strand_id
1 'polypeptide(L)'
;MKWCGVEQSLQVGDFVIQRPLTYLAESKSDFNEPSALGPLSVSEKPSEWPRGYWPSFSQMGSGQRRTYLEWMTGGRSQMPPEIGYAFVFFYGLERRALVERKDHDTIFLEVLRLRQLHLKEEAKPSASFMGYTSSLLWYLLANNSLNCDKAQVRAFFEQHRWNSDRNSLALLWCHANFSHLPVWLAVRLASGGLNGQDIVSRFAQNELRQLFTLRYLEAWPDGIPMPKKTAKNLRKVAISHYSASAVLRGFTGHMEGVPSSNKIISKLTELWLRCMEEMRALASLRSRWSRTEQNEVSTAAWAATPAALRQGHHPAKSQLAELVKGPIEKQSYAPVRISQLAALLSLPQREKLSADHSTRLREAVDLCGYSIEPDVRISNKNYRWNDWVVVFGAEQEPLDAPRYLASTFALRLALMVAKASGQPQKAQLDIIAKHIYEVFQLSPVEWRRLRGLAGLLNGIGVDAVATKTIVASLSEAQREAMGRLMIAVIAHDGLITAQGKKSLKTTFDRLDLGTKRLNQLLE
;
A
#
# COMPACT_ATOMS: atom_id res chain seq x y z
N MET A 1 -33.30 -34.28 -31.74
CA MET A 1 -32.45 -34.35 -30.51
C MET A 1 -33.16 -33.70 -29.36
N LYS A 2 -32.98 -34.26 -28.16
CA LYS A 2 -33.64 -33.86 -26.92
C LYS A 2 -32.62 -33.35 -25.91
N TRP A 3 -32.84 -32.17 -25.36
CA TRP A 3 -32.06 -31.66 -24.23
C TRP A 3 -32.36 -32.44 -22.95
N CYS A 4 -31.31 -32.88 -22.26
CA CYS A 4 -31.38 -33.53 -20.95
C CYS A 4 -30.80 -32.59 -19.89
N GLY A 5 -31.67 -31.98 -19.09
CA GLY A 5 -31.35 -30.90 -18.15
C GLY A 5 -30.82 -31.37 -16.79
N VAL A 6 -30.63 -30.42 -15.87
CA VAL A 6 -30.00 -30.67 -14.56
C VAL A 6 -30.80 -31.57 -13.62
N GLU A 7 -32.13 -31.58 -13.73
CA GLU A 7 -33.03 -32.38 -12.87
C GLU A 7 -33.35 -33.77 -13.45
N GLN A 8 -32.65 -34.17 -14.51
CA GLN A 8 -32.89 -35.42 -15.21
C GLN A 8 -31.72 -36.39 -15.03
N SER A 9 -31.97 -37.66 -15.31
CA SER A 9 -30.95 -38.66 -15.58
C SER A 9 -30.99 -39.06 -17.05
N LEU A 10 -29.85 -39.33 -17.65
CA LEU A 10 -29.74 -39.82 -19.03
C LEU A 10 -29.01 -41.16 -19.05
N GLN A 11 -29.64 -42.17 -19.64
CA GLN A 11 -29.03 -43.47 -19.89
C GLN A 11 -28.44 -43.52 -21.30
N VAL A 12 -27.17 -43.89 -21.42
CA VAL A 12 -26.46 -44.11 -22.69
C VAL A 12 -25.72 -45.45 -22.60
N GLY A 13 -26.31 -46.51 -23.17
CA GLY A 13 -25.84 -47.88 -22.92
C GLY A 13 -25.95 -48.22 -21.44
N ASP A 14 -24.83 -48.67 -20.86
CA ASP A 14 -24.73 -49.03 -19.43
C ASP A 14 -24.42 -47.84 -18.52
N PHE A 15 -24.24 -46.63 -19.09
CA PHE A 15 -23.88 -45.44 -18.34
C PHE A 15 -25.13 -44.65 -17.96
N VAL A 16 -25.28 -44.35 -16.67
CA VAL A 16 -26.34 -43.47 -16.15
C VAL A 16 -25.74 -42.14 -15.71
N ILE A 17 -25.95 -41.11 -16.53
CA ILE A 17 -25.45 -39.76 -16.27
C ILE A 17 -26.46 -39.01 -15.42
N GLN A 18 -26.06 -38.61 -14.23
CA GLN A 18 -26.83 -37.69 -13.38
C GLN A 18 -26.55 -36.26 -13.79
N ARG A 19 -27.59 -35.41 -13.82
CA ARG A 19 -27.51 -33.99 -14.22
C ARG A 19 -26.81 -33.82 -15.59
N PRO A 20 -27.34 -34.40 -16.70
CA PRO A 20 -26.62 -34.54 -17.96
C PRO A 20 -26.13 -33.24 -18.60
N LEU A 21 -26.98 -32.20 -18.63
CA LEU A 21 -26.70 -30.93 -19.33
C LEU A 21 -26.16 -31.13 -20.75
N THR A 22 -26.78 -32.03 -21.50
CA THR A 22 -26.34 -32.43 -22.84
C THR A 22 -27.52 -32.87 -23.69
N TYR A 23 -27.29 -33.18 -24.97
CA TYR A 23 -28.34 -33.62 -25.89
C TYR A 23 -28.29 -35.14 -26.10
N LEU A 24 -29.48 -35.75 -26.17
CA LEU A 24 -29.68 -37.09 -26.69
C LEU A 24 -30.14 -37.01 -28.15
N ALA A 25 -29.42 -37.68 -29.06
CA ALA A 25 -29.79 -37.87 -30.45
C ALA A 25 -31.02 -38.79 -30.53
N GLU A 26 -32.05 -38.34 -31.25
CA GLU A 26 -33.29 -39.10 -31.50
C GLU A 26 -33.33 -39.64 -32.93
N SER A 27 -32.48 -39.11 -33.81
CA SER A 27 -32.35 -39.50 -35.21
C SER A 27 -30.90 -39.45 -35.68
N LYS A 28 -30.57 -40.10 -36.80
CA LYS A 28 -29.20 -40.10 -37.35
C LYS A 28 -28.71 -38.69 -37.73
N SER A 29 -29.61 -37.80 -38.16
CA SER A 29 -29.25 -36.41 -38.51
C SER A 29 -28.81 -35.58 -37.30
N ASP A 30 -29.21 -35.98 -36.09
CA ASP A 30 -28.78 -35.32 -34.85
C ASP A 30 -27.29 -35.50 -34.58
N PHE A 31 -26.62 -36.50 -35.18
CA PHE A 31 -25.17 -36.69 -35.05
C PHE A 31 -24.32 -35.59 -35.71
N ASN A 32 -24.96 -34.69 -36.47
CA ASN A 32 -24.35 -33.45 -36.93
C ASN A 32 -24.11 -32.46 -35.78
N GLU A 33 -24.82 -32.60 -34.65
CA GLU A 33 -24.51 -31.84 -33.44
C GLU A 33 -23.36 -32.51 -32.69
N PRO A 34 -22.18 -31.87 -32.55
CA PRO A 34 -21.01 -32.49 -31.94
C PRO A 34 -21.22 -32.98 -30.50
N SER A 35 -22.11 -32.33 -29.75
CA SER A 35 -22.43 -32.68 -28.35
C SER A 35 -23.50 -33.77 -28.20
N ALA A 36 -24.21 -34.16 -29.27
CA ALA A 36 -25.34 -35.07 -29.16
C ALA A 36 -24.87 -36.52 -28.91
N LEU A 37 -25.31 -37.07 -27.78
CA LEU A 37 -25.07 -38.46 -27.39
C LEU A 37 -26.07 -39.36 -28.09
N GLY A 38 -25.66 -40.53 -28.56
CA GLY A 38 -26.59 -41.50 -29.15
C GLY A 38 -26.12 -42.93 -28.93
N PRO A 39 -26.90 -43.93 -29.40
CA PRO A 39 -26.64 -45.35 -29.16
C PRO A 39 -25.51 -45.86 -30.07
N LEU A 40 -24.30 -45.36 -29.85
CA LEU A 40 -23.10 -45.74 -30.59
C LEU A 40 -22.26 -46.71 -29.75
N SER A 41 -21.50 -47.58 -30.42
CA SER A 41 -20.68 -48.59 -29.74
C SER A 41 -19.68 -47.97 -28.77
N VAL A 42 -19.61 -48.56 -27.57
CA VAL A 42 -18.66 -48.23 -26.50
C VAL A 42 -17.85 -49.49 -26.19
N SER A 43 -16.52 -49.39 -26.09
CA SER A 43 -15.68 -50.55 -25.78
C SER A 43 -15.57 -50.78 -24.27
N GLU A 44 -15.05 -51.94 -23.88
CA GLU A 44 -14.78 -52.25 -22.47
C GLU A 44 -13.64 -51.40 -21.88
N LYS A 45 -12.64 -51.04 -22.69
CA LYS A 45 -11.47 -50.28 -22.25
C LYS A 45 -11.48 -48.85 -22.79
N PRO A 46 -11.05 -47.85 -22.00
CA PRO A 46 -10.76 -46.50 -22.48
C PRO A 46 -9.66 -46.51 -23.55
N SER A 47 -9.63 -45.47 -24.39
CA SER A 47 -8.56 -45.28 -25.38
C SER A 47 -8.05 -43.84 -25.40
N GLU A 48 -6.81 -43.65 -25.87
CA GLU A 48 -6.18 -42.33 -26.00
C GLU A 48 -6.93 -41.40 -26.96
N TRP A 49 -6.76 -40.10 -26.75
CA TRP A 49 -7.32 -39.04 -27.60
C TRP A 49 -6.53 -38.90 -28.90
N PRO A 50 -7.19 -38.74 -30.07
CA PRO A 50 -6.48 -38.60 -31.33
C PRO A 50 -6.00 -37.14 -31.51
N ARG A 51 -5.00 -36.94 -32.36
CA ARG A 51 -4.53 -35.60 -32.75
C ARG A 51 -5.51 -34.97 -33.76
N GLY A 52 -6.67 -34.52 -33.28
CA GLY A 52 -7.70 -33.86 -34.09
C GLY A 52 -8.17 -32.55 -33.47
N TYR A 53 -8.49 -31.56 -34.32
CA TYR A 53 -9.14 -30.32 -33.90
C TYR A 53 -10.66 -30.46 -34.08
N TRP A 54 -11.46 -29.88 -33.16
CA TRP A 54 -12.93 -29.83 -33.18
C TRP A 54 -13.62 -31.20 -33.03
N PRO A 55 -13.59 -31.80 -31.83
CA PRO A 55 -14.13 -33.13 -31.61
C PRO A 55 -15.65 -33.21 -31.70
N SER A 56 -16.17 -34.41 -31.99
CA SER A 56 -17.58 -34.74 -31.94
C SER A 56 -17.79 -36.10 -31.29
N PHE A 57 -18.82 -36.24 -30.46
CA PHE A 57 -19.17 -37.52 -29.84
C PHE A 57 -19.44 -38.62 -30.90
N SER A 58 -20.09 -38.25 -32.02
CA SER A 58 -20.40 -39.20 -33.08
C SER A 58 -19.15 -39.73 -33.80
N GLN A 59 -18.09 -38.91 -33.86
CA GLN A 59 -16.82 -39.25 -34.51
C GLN A 59 -15.79 -39.91 -33.59
N MET A 60 -16.03 -39.93 -32.27
CA MET A 60 -15.17 -40.64 -31.32
C MET A 60 -15.15 -42.15 -31.60
N GLY A 61 -13.98 -42.76 -31.45
CA GLY A 61 -13.86 -44.22 -31.36
C GLY A 61 -14.59 -44.76 -30.12
N SER A 62 -14.90 -46.06 -30.10
CA SER A 62 -15.66 -46.69 -29.01
C SER A 62 -14.99 -46.54 -27.62
N GLY A 63 -13.66 -46.55 -27.55
CA GLY A 63 -12.91 -46.30 -26.31
C GLY A 63 -12.89 -44.84 -25.86
N GLN A 64 -12.91 -43.90 -26.79
CA GLN A 64 -13.01 -42.47 -26.48
C GLN A 64 -14.40 -42.12 -25.95
N ARG A 65 -15.46 -42.72 -26.54
CA ARG A 65 -16.82 -42.59 -26.00
C ARG A 65 -16.90 -43.12 -24.58
N ARG A 66 -16.23 -44.23 -24.27
CA ARG A 66 -16.13 -44.75 -22.89
C ARG A 66 -15.53 -43.69 -21.96
N THR A 67 -14.35 -43.16 -22.28
CA THR A 67 -13.67 -42.13 -21.48
C THR A 67 -14.58 -40.92 -21.23
N TYR A 68 -15.28 -40.45 -22.27
CA TYR A 68 -16.22 -39.33 -22.16
C TYR A 68 -17.39 -39.67 -21.22
N LEU A 69 -18.01 -40.84 -21.38
CA LEU A 69 -19.15 -41.26 -20.57
C LEU A 69 -18.76 -41.54 -19.11
N GLU A 70 -17.58 -42.10 -18.84
CA GLU A 70 -17.03 -42.25 -17.49
C GLU A 70 -16.85 -40.88 -16.81
N TRP A 71 -16.31 -39.90 -17.53
CA TRP A 71 -16.20 -38.53 -17.02
C TRP A 71 -17.57 -37.88 -16.74
N MET A 72 -18.54 -38.07 -17.63
CA MET A 72 -19.90 -37.55 -17.47
C MET A 72 -20.65 -38.21 -16.30
N THR A 73 -20.53 -39.53 -16.14
CA THR A 73 -21.15 -40.29 -15.04
C THR A 73 -20.50 -40.01 -13.69
N GLY A 74 -19.19 -39.71 -13.66
CA GLY A 74 -18.49 -39.18 -12.50
C GLY A 74 -18.90 -37.76 -12.08
N GLY A 75 -19.97 -37.21 -12.66
CA GLY A 75 -20.52 -35.89 -12.32
C GLY A 75 -19.63 -34.73 -12.75
N ARG A 76 -18.65 -34.96 -13.65
CA ARG A 76 -17.67 -33.95 -14.09
C ARG A 76 -16.98 -33.27 -12.89
N SER A 77 -16.68 -34.03 -11.84
CA SER A 77 -16.07 -33.52 -10.60
C SER A 77 -14.59 -33.18 -10.75
N GLN A 78 -13.94 -33.69 -11.80
CA GLN A 78 -12.57 -33.38 -12.24
C GLN A 78 -12.61 -33.04 -13.74
N MET A 79 -11.56 -32.39 -14.26
CA MET A 79 -11.39 -32.24 -15.70
C MET A 79 -11.15 -33.61 -16.35
N PRO A 80 -11.65 -33.83 -17.59
CA PRO A 80 -11.35 -35.06 -18.31
C PRO A 80 -9.85 -35.11 -18.64
N PRO A 81 -9.30 -36.31 -18.89
CA PRO A 81 -7.86 -36.47 -19.17
C PRO A 81 -7.39 -35.67 -20.38
N GLU A 82 -8.32 -35.34 -21.30
CA GLU A 82 -8.04 -34.54 -22.49
C GLU A 82 -9.10 -33.46 -22.66
N ILE A 83 -8.67 -32.23 -22.89
CA ILE A 83 -9.55 -31.05 -22.92
C ILE A 83 -10.62 -31.12 -24.03
N GLY A 84 -10.37 -31.91 -25.08
CA GLY A 84 -11.31 -32.14 -26.17
C GLY A 84 -12.64 -32.75 -25.71
N TYR A 85 -12.64 -33.60 -24.68
CA TYR A 85 -13.87 -34.12 -24.08
C TYR A 85 -14.70 -33.00 -23.43
N ALA A 86 -14.05 -32.05 -22.76
CA ALA A 86 -14.74 -30.89 -22.17
C ALA A 86 -15.33 -29.98 -23.25
N PHE A 87 -14.67 -29.85 -24.40
CA PHE A 87 -15.21 -29.11 -25.54
C PHE A 87 -16.49 -29.75 -26.09
N VAL A 88 -16.54 -31.08 -26.23
CA VAL A 88 -17.76 -31.78 -26.68
C VAL A 88 -18.94 -31.50 -25.77
N PHE A 89 -18.72 -31.51 -24.46
CA PHE A 89 -19.75 -31.11 -23.49
C PHE A 89 -20.13 -29.63 -23.64
N PHE A 90 -19.13 -28.74 -23.74
CA PHE A 90 -19.32 -27.30 -23.85
C PHE A 90 -20.12 -26.90 -25.10
N TYR A 91 -20.01 -27.61 -26.21
CA TYR A 91 -20.78 -27.35 -27.44
C TYR A 91 -22.30 -27.46 -27.21
N GLY A 92 -22.72 -28.39 -26.35
CA GLY A 92 -24.13 -28.53 -25.97
C GLY A 92 -24.61 -27.35 -25.13
N LEU A 93 -23.77 -26.88 -24.20
CA LEU A 93 -24.05 -25.69 -23.41
C LEU A 93 -24.18 -24.45 -24.29
N GLU A 94 -23.25 -24.25 -25.24
CA GLU A 94 -23.30 -23.15 -26.21
C GLU A 94 -24.60 -23.18 -27.01
N ARG A 95 -24.98 -24.35 -27.54
CA ARG A 95 -26.23 -24.49 -28.29
C ARG A 95 -27.44 -24.07 -27.46
N ARG A 96 -27.55 -24.61 -26.25
CA ARG A 96 -28.70 -24.37 -25.38
C ARG A 96 -28.82 -22.89 -25.01
N ALA A 97 -27.70 -22.26 -24.69
CA ALA A 97 -27.64 -20.84 -24.33
C ALA A 97 -27.87 -19.89 -25.52
N LEU A 98 -27.30 -20.18 -26.68
CA LEU A 98 -27.21 -19.22 -27.79
C LEU A 98 -28.28 -19.42 -28.86
N VAL A 99 -28.55 -20.68 -29.22
CA VAL A 99 -29.55 -21.03 -30.25
C VAL A 99 -30.92 -21.11 -29.63
N GLU A 100 -31.07 -21.89 -28.56
CA GLU A 100 -32.36 -22.11 -27.91
C GLU A 100 -32.71 -21.04 -26.88
N ARG A 101 -31.73 -20.24 -26.46
CA ARG A 101 -31.88 -19.13 -25.50
C ARG A 101 -32.53 -19.56 -24.19
N LYS A 102 -32.13 -20.71 -23.65
CA LYS A 102 -32.65 -21.30 -22.43
C LYS A 102 -31.54 -21.63 -21.44
N ASP A 103 -31.93 -21.85 -20.18
CA ASP A 103 -31.08 -22.32 -19.08
C ASP A 103 -29.83 -21.46 -18.83
N HIS A 104 -29.90 -20.15 -19.08
CA HIS A 104 -28.75 -19.24 -19.01
C HIS A 104 -28.04 -19.24 -17.66
N ASP A 105 -28.79 -19.26 -16.56
CA ASP A 105 -28.24 -19.30 -15.20
C ASP A 105 -27.46 -20.60 -14.96
N THR A 106 -28.09 -21.74 -15.26
CA THR A 106 -27.49 -23.07 -15.12
C THR A 106 -26.23 -23.20 -15.97
N ILE A 107 -26.27 -22.72 -17.21
CA ILE A 107 -25.13 -22.77 -18.13
C ILE A 107 -24.02 -21.85 -17.66
N PHE A 108 -24.33 -20.62 -17.24
CA PHE A 108 -23.35 -19.68 -16.71
C PHE A 108 -22.60 -20.28 -15.52
N LEU A 109 -23.32 -20.90 -14.59
CA LEU A 109 -22.74 -21.53 -13.41
C LEU A 109 -21.92 -22.77 -13.74
N GLU A 110 -22.38 -23.64 -14.64
CA GLU A 110 -21.64 -24.84 -15.03
C GLU A 110 -20.34 -24.49 -15.78
N VAL A 111 -20.40 -23.51 -16.68
CA VAL A 111 -19.21 -23.01 -17.39
C VAL A 111 -18.23 -22.37 -16.40
N LEU A 112 -18.71 -21.57 -15.45
CA LEU A 112 -17.87 -20.99 -14.40
C LEU A 112 -17.19 -22.08 -13.54
N ARG A 113 -17.94 -23.12 -13.16
CA ARG A 113 -17.44 -24.27 -12.37
C ARG A 113 -16.34 -25.03 -13.10
N LEU A 114 -16.59 -25.44 -14.35
CA LEU A 114 -15.59 -26.16 -15.16
C LEU A 114 -14.31 -25.35 -15.36
N ARG A 115 -14.46 -24.04 -15.54
CA ARG A 115 -13.32 -23.15 -15.70
C ARG A 115 -12.48 -23.02 -14.43
N GLN A 116 -13.13 -22.95 -13.27
CA GLN A 116 -12.44 -22.95 -11.96
C GLN A 116 -11.73 -24.26 -11.69
N LEU A 117 -12.35 -25.38 -12.07
CA LEU A 117 -11.76 -26.71 -11.97
C LEU A 117 -10.48 -26.82 -12.81
N HIS A 118 -10.56 -26.38 -14.07
CA HIS A 118 -9.43 -26.35 -15.00
C HIS A 118 -8.27 -25.48 -14.50
N LEU A 119 -8.57 -24.31 -13.92
CA LEU A 119 -7.55 -23.44 -13.30
C LEU A 119 -6.88 -24.09 -12.08
N LYS A 120 -7.61 -24.94 -11.34
CA LYS A 120 -7.13 -25.57 -10.11
C LYS A 120 -6.29 -26.81 -10.41
N GLU A 121 -6.69 -27.60 -11.39
CA GLU A 121 -6.07 -28.91 -11.70
C GLU A 121 -4.87 -28.77 -12.64
N GLU A 122 -4.85 -27.77 -13.52
CA GLU A 122 -3.80 -27.60 -14.52
C GLU A 122 -2.84 -26.47 -14.18
N ALA A 123 -1.53 -26.77 -14.14
CA ALA A 123 -0.49 -25.75 -14.01
C ALA A 123 -0.43 -24.81 -15.23
N LYS A 124 -0.82 -25.31 -16.42
CA LYS A 124 -0.91 -24.55 -17.67
C LYS A 124 -2.27 -24.76 -18.34
N PRO A 125 -3.32 -24.06 -17.89
CA PRO A 125 -4.66 -24.19 -18.44
C PRO A 125 -4.71 -23.88 -19.95
N SER A 126 -5.37 -24.74 -20.72
CA SER A 126 -5.68 -24.55 -22.15
C SER A 126 -6.20 -23.12 -22.47
N ALA A 127 -5.40 -22.37 -23.24
CA ALA A 127 -5.72 -20.99 -23.61
C ALA A 127 -7.00 -20.89 -24.46
N SER A 128 -7.27 -21.89 -25.32
CA SER A 128 -8.47 -21.91 -26.17
C SER A 128 -9.73 -22.09 -25.32
N PHE A 129 -9.75 -23.10 -24.44
CA PHE A 129 -10.88 -23.35 -23.55
C PHE A 129 -11.16 -22.13 -22.66
N MET A 130 -10.11 -21.53 -22.11
CA MET A 130 -10.20 -20.31 -21.31
C MET A 130 -10.67 -19.09 -22.10
N GLY A 131 -10.42 -19.03 -23.41
CA GLY A 131 -10.89 -17.99 -24.31
C GLY A 131 -12.38 -18.11 -24.62
N TYR A 132 -12.82 -19.29 -25.08
CA TYR A 132 -14.22 -19.54 -25.44
C TYR A 132 -15.18 -19.42 -24.25
N THR A 133 -14.85 -20.06 -23.13
CA THR A 133 -15.67 -19.99 -21.91
C THR A 133 -15.78 -18.55 -21.39
N SER A 134 -14.67 -17.80 -21.37
CA SER A 134 -14.66 -16.37 -21.03
C SER A 134 -15.58 -15.55 -21.94
N SER A 135 -15.48 -15.76 -23.25
CA SER A 135 -16.30 -15.06 -24.23
C SER A 135 -17.79 -15.36 -24.05
N LEU A 136 -18.16 -16.63 -23.82
CA LEU A 136 -19.54 -17.02 -23.56
C LEU A 136 -20.07 -16.39 -22.27
N LEU A 137 -19.32 -16.46 -21.17
CA LEU A 137 -19.73 -15.91 -19.88
C LEU A 137 -19.97 -14.39 -19.95
N TRP A 138 -19.07 -13.65 -20.60
CA TRP A 138 -19.29 -12.22 -20.85
C TRP A 138 -20.52 -11.97 -21.72
N TYR A 139 -20.74 -12.78 -22.76
CA TYR A 139 -21.91 -12.68 -23.62
C TYR A 139 -23.22 -12.93 -22.85
N LEU A 140 -23.24 -13.95 -22.00
CA LEU A 140 -24.41 -14.28 -21.18
C LEU A 140 -24.72 -13.19 -20.16
N LEU A 141 -23.70 -12.68 -19.47
CA LEU A 141 -23.83 -11.60 -18.49
C LEU A 141 -24.33 -10.30 -19.14
N ALA A 142 -23.97 -10.06 -20.39
CA ALA A 142 -24.33 -8.85 -21.14
C ALA A 142 -25.79 -8.85 -21.63
N ASN A 143 -26.27 -10.01 -22.08
CA ASN A 143 -27.53 -10.12 -22.82
C ASN A 143 -28.68 -10.71 -22.00
N ASN A 144 -28.42 -11.22 -20.79
CA ASN A 144 -29.42 -11.89 -19.97
C ASN A 144 -29.42 -11.37 -18.54
N SER A 145 -30.59 -11.33 -17.92
CA SER A 145 -30.71 -11.07 -16.47
C SER A 145 -30.46 -12.37 -15.72
N LEU A 146 -29.21 -12.60 -15.34
CA LEU A 146 -28.81 -13.83 -14.67
C LEU A 146 -29.23 -13.83 -13.20
N ASN A 147 -29.92 -14.87 -12.77
CA ASN A 147 -30.24 -15.11 -11.35
C ASN A 147 -29.11 -15.93 -10.70
N CYS A 148 -27.96 -15.27 -10.48
CA CYS A 148 -26.79 -15.86 -9.84
C CYS A 148 -26.30 -15.01 -8.66
N ASP A 149 -25.61 -15.64 -7.71
CA ASP A 149 -25.07 -14.95 -6.55
C ASP A 149 -24.01 -13.93 -6.98
N LYS A 150 -24.05 -12.74 -6.37
CA LYS A 150 -23.06 -11.68 -6.57
C LYS A 150 -21.64 -12.18 -6.29
N ALA A 151 -21.47 -13.12 -5.35
CA ALA A 151 -20.17 -13.75 -5.10
C ALA A 151 -19.64 -14.54 -6.30
N GLN A 152 -20.52 -15.23 -7.04
CA GLN A 152 -20.15 -15.98 -8.23
C GLN A 152 -19.73 -15.06 -9.38
N VAL A 153 -20.45 -13.95 -9.58
CA VAL A 153 -20.07 -12.93 -10.58
C VAL A 153 -18.76 -12.23 -10.20
N ARG A 154 -18.54 -11.97 -8.91
CA ARG A 154 -17.26 -11.44 -8.42
C ARG A 154 -16.10 -12.40 -8.72
N ALA A 155 -16.26 -13.69 -8.40
CA ALA A 155 -15.26 -14.72 -8.70
C ALA A 155 -14.96 -14.77 -10.21
N PHE A 156 -15.99 -14.67 -11.05
CA PHE A 156 -15.83 -14.50 -12.50
C PHE A 156 -14.96 -13.26 -12.82
N PHE A 157 -15.29 -12.08 -12.33
CA PHE A 157 -14.52 -10.85 -12.61
C PHE A 157 -13.05 -10.91 -12.20
N GLU A 158 -12.74 -11.50 -11.05
CA GLU A 158 -11.36 -11.64 -10.53
C GLU A 158 -10.49 -12.55 -11.42
N GLN A 159 -11.09 -13.59 -12.01
CA GLN A 159 -10.40 -14.62 -12.79
C GLN A 159 -10.22 -14.28 -14.27
N HIS A 160 -10.81 -13.19 -14.77
CA HIS A 160 -10.86 -12.90 -16.20
C HIS A 160 -9.98 -11.71 -16.59
N ARG A 161 -9.46 -11.72 -17.82
CA ARG A 161 -8.76 -10.57 -18.40
C ARG A 161 -9.78 -9.50 -18.82
N TRP A 162 -9.45 -8.25 -18.56
CA TRP A 162 -10.33 -7.12 -18.85
C TRP A 162 -9.81 -6.36 -20.07
N ASN A 163 -10.74 -5.71 -20.77
CA ASN A 163 -10.49 -4.73 -21.82
C ASN A 163 -11.53 -3.61 -21.67
N SER A 164 -11.47 -2.56 -22.48
CA SER A 164 -12.40 -1.43 -22.40
C SER A 164 -13.88 -1.82 -22.39
N ASP A 165 -14.24 -2.85 -23.18
CA ASP A 165 -15.62 -3.31 -23.30
C ASP A 165 -16.06 -4.10 -22.07
N ARG A 166 -15.18 -4.96 -21.54
CA ARG A 166 -15.37 -5.70 -20.27
C ARG A 166 -15.45 -4.79 -19.05
N ASN A 167 -14.69 -3.69 -19.03
CA ASN A 167 -14.83 -2.67 -17.99
C ASN A 167 -16.25 -2.10 -17.97
N SER A 168 -16.80 -1.87 -19.16
CA SER A 168 -18.13 -1.28 -19.33
C SER A 168 -19.24 -2.27 -18.98
N LEU A 169 -19.05 -3.55 -19.34
CA LEU A 169 -19.91 -4.67 -18.93
C LEU A 169 -19.98 -4.79 -17.42
N ALA A 170 -18.84 -4.78 -16.74
CA ALA A 170 -18.80 -4.90 -15.30
C ALA A 170 -19.44 -3.71 -14.58
N LEU A 171 -19.28 -2.50 -15.12
CA LEU A 171 -19.95 -1.31 -14.62
C LEU A 171 -21.47 -1.34 -14.86
N LEU A 172 -21.92 -1.85 -16.00
CA LEU A 172 -23.35 -2.06 -16.26
C LEU A 172 -23.95 -3.06 -15.26
N TRP A 173 -23.28 -4.20 -15.06
CA TRP A 173 -23.71 -5.18 -14.06
C TRP A 173 -23.72 -4.58 -12.66
N CYS A 174 -22.70 -3.79 -12.30
CA CYS A 174 -22.64 -3.09 -11.02
C CYS A 174 -23.83 -2.12 -10.85
N HIS A 175 -24.17 -1.36 -11.89
CA HIS A 175 -25.32 -0.44 -11.86
C HIS A 175 -26.64 -1.17 -11.60
N ALA A 176 -26.79 -2.40 -12.10
CA ALA A 176 -28.00 -3.20 -11.86
C ALA A 176 -28.07 -3.77 -10.43
N ASN A 177 -26.94 -3.89 -9.74
CA ASN A 177 -26.83 -4.67 -8.50
C ASN A 177 -26.43 -3.85 -7.26
N PHE A 178 -25.92 -2.64 -7.46
CA PHE A 178 -25.42 -1.75 -6.41
C PHE A 178 -25.74 -0.28 -6.72
N SER A 179 -25.99 0.51 -5.67
CA SER A 179 -26.13 1.96 -5.77
C SER A 179 -24.79 2.68 -5.93
N HIS A 180 -23.72 2.10 -5.39
CA HIS A 180 -22.36 2.62 -5.42
C HIS A 180 -21.38 1.56 -5.94
N LEU A 181 -20.28 2.01 -6.53
CA LEU A 181 -19.21 1.16 -7.02
C LEU A 181 -18.51 0.48 -5.82
N PRO A 182 -18.54 -0.85 -5.68
CA PRO A 182 -17.87 -1.51 -4.58
C PRO A 182 -16.34 -1.47 -4.75
N VAL A 183 -15.62 -1.39 -3.62
CA VAL A 183 -14.17 -1.17 -3.61
C VAL A 183 -13.37 -2.26 -4.34
N TRP A 184 -13.80 -3.53 -4.25
CA TRP A 184 -13.13 -4.63 -4.96
C TRP A 184 -13.17 -4.45 -6.49
N LEU A 185 -14.27 -3.89 -7.00
CA LEU A 185 -14.45 -3.60 -8.42
C LEU A 185 -13.67 -2.36 -8.82
N ALA A 186 -13.63 -1.35 -7.95
CA ALA A 186 -12.82 -0.15 -8.12
C ALA A 186 -11.32 -0.49 -8.25
N VAL A 187 -10.79 -1.35 -7.36
CA VAL A 187 -9.41 -1.87 -7.43
C VAL A 187 -9.15 -2.58 -8.76
N ARG A 188 -10.12 -3.39 -9.24
CA ARG A 188 -9.96 -4.12 -10.51
C ARG A 188 -9.95 -3.18 -11.72
N LEU A 189 -10.87 -2.22 -11.77
CA LEU A 189 -10.94 -1.21 -12.82
C LEU A 189 -9.69 -0.33 -12.85
N ALA A 190 -9.18 0.07 -11.69
CA ALA A 190 -7.99 0.89 -11.54
C ALA A 190 -6.71 0.15 -11.99
N SER A 191 -6.54 -1.10 -11.53
CA SER A 191 -5.36 -1.91 -11.85
C SER A 191 -5.34 -2.44 -13.29
N GLY A 192 -6.51 -2.65 -13.91
CA GLY A 192 -6.62 -3.24 -15.24
C GLY A 192 -6.17 -2.35 -16.41
N GLY A 193 -6.04 -1.03 -16.19
CA GLY A 193 -5.62 -0.08 -17.23
C GLY A 193 -4.11 0.07 -17.38
N LEU A 194 -3.31 -0.50 -16.48
CA LEU A 194 -1.88 -0.29 -16.42
C LEU A 194 -1.16 -1.62 -16.65
N ASN A 195 -0.31 -1.67 -17.69
CA ASN A 195 0.55 -2.81 -17.93
C ASN A 195 1.50 -2.93 -16.74
N GLY A 196 1.33 -3.97 -15.90
CA GLY A 196 2.08 -4.24 -14.66
C GLY A 196 3.58 -4.53 -14.87
N GLN A 197 4.20 -3.83 -15.80
CA GLN A 197 5.63 -3.79 -16.05
C GLN A 197 6.34 -2.72 -15.22
N ASP A 198 5.62 -1.80 -14.60
CA ASP A 198 6.22 -0.80 -13.72
C ASP A 198 6.75 -1.42 -12.42
N ILE A 199 7.68 -0.70 -11.78
CA ILE A 199 8.39 -1.17 -10.59
C ILE A 199 7.46 -1.42 -9.40
N VAL A 200 6.41 -0.60 -9.23
CA VAL A 200 5.49 -0.70 -8.09
C VAL A 200 4.59 -1.92 -8.24
N SER A 201 4.02 -2.12 -9.43
CA SER A 201 3.23 -3.30 -9.75
C SER A 201 4.03 -4.61 -9.63
N ARG A 202 5.36 -4.57 -9.80
CA ARG A 202 6.23 -5.75 -9.66
C ARG A 202 6.64 -6.03 -8.21
N PHE A 203 6.95 -5.01 -7.42
CA PHE A 203 7.61 -5.17 -6.11
C PHE A 203 6.74 -4.76 -4.91
N ALA A 204 5.57 -4.17 -5.13
CA ALA A 204 4.68 -3.69 -4.07
C ALA A 204 3.18 -3.76 -4.45
N GLN A 205 2.77 -4.76 -5.25
CA GLN A 205 1.39 -4.84 -5.77
C GLN A 205 0.34 -5.00 -4.68
N ASN A 206 0.63 -5.77 -3.64
CA ASN A 206 -0.33 -6.04 -2.56
C ASN A 206 -0.55 -4.79 -1.72
N GLU A 207 0.54 -4.13 -1.32
CA GLU A 207 0.51 -2.87 -0.58
C GLU A 207 -0.14 -1.77 -1.41
N LEU A 208 0.12 -1.70 -2.71
CA LEU A 208 -0.55 -0.75 -3.61
C LEU A 208 -2.07 -0.94 -3.62
N ARG A 209 -2.55 -2.19 -3.67
CA ARG A 209 -4.00 -2.49 -3.59
C ARG A 209 -4.58 -2.12 -2.23
N GLN A 210 -3.85 -2.34 -1.15
CA GLN A 210 -4.25 -1.96 0.21
C GLN A 210 -4.33 -0.44 0.34
N LEU A 211 -3.29 0.29 -0.08
CA LEU A 211 -3.26 1.75 -0.04
C LEU A 211 -4.40 2.33 -0.88
N PHE A 212 -4.59 1.82 -2.10
CA PHE A 212 -5.70 2.24 -2.94
C PHE A 212 -7.05 2.03 -2.27
N THR A 213 -7.25 0.88 -1.61
CA THR A 213 -8.48 0.58 -0.87
C THR A 213 -8.72 1.60 0.25
N LEU A 214 -7.69 1.94 1.03
CA LEU A 214 -7.78 2.95 2.09
C LEU A 214 -8.11 4.33 1.51
N ARG A 215 -7.33 4.81 0.53
CA ARG A 215 -7.54 6.12 -0.09
C ARG A 215 -8.87 6.22 -0.83
N TYR A 216 -9.35 5.11 -1.39
CA TYR A 216 -10.66 5.04 -2.03
C TYR A 216 -11.78 5.28 -1.02
N LEU A 217 -11.73 4.61 0.13
CA LEU A 217 -12.73 4.78 1.19
C LEU A 217 -12.62 6.12 1.91
N GLU A 218 -11.41 6.70 2.00
CA GLU A 218 -11.22 8.08 2.47
C GLU A 218 -11.89 9.10 1.52
N ALA A 219 -11.71 8.93 0.20
CA ALA A 219 -12.28 9.85 -0.79
C ALA A 219 -13.79 9.63 -1.03
N TRP A 220 -14.24 8.38 -0.90
CA TRP A 220 -15.62 7.94 -1.12
C TRP A 220 -16.03 6.89 -0.08
N PRO A 221 -16.47 7.31 1.12
CA PRO A 221 -16.83 6.39 2.21
C PRO A 221 -17.88 5.34 1.83
N ASP A 222 -18.91 5.75 1.08
CA ASP A 222 -19.97 4.85 0.58
C ASP A 222 -19.65 4.26 -0.80
N GLY A 223 -18.49 4.59 -1.38
CA GLY A 223 -18.11 4.30 -2.76
C GLY A 223 -18.56 5.37 -3.76
N ILE A 224 -18.08 5.25 -5.00
CA ILE A 224 -18.45 6.20 -6.07
C ILE A 224 -19.90 5.91 -6.48
N PRO A 225 -20.83 6.89 -6.42
CA PRO A 225 -22.21 6.66 -6.79
C PRO A 225 -22.34 6.30 -8.27
N MET A 226 -23.18 5.31 -8.57
CA MET A 226 -23.39 4.89 -9.95
C MET A 226 -24.10 6.02 -10.74
N PRO A 227 -23.63 6.33 -11.96
CA PRO A 227 -24.14 7.45 -12.74
C PRO A 227 -25.58 7.19 -13.15
N LYS A 228 -26.44 8.21 -13.01
CA LYS A 228 -27.83 8.14 -13.48
C LYS A 228 -27.88 7.84 -14.98
N LYS A 229 -28.70 6.85 -15.36
CA LYS A 229 -29.00 6.57 -16.77
C LYS A 229 -29.82 7.72 -17.35
N THR A 230 -29.22 8.50 -18.23
CA THR A 230 -29.91 9.53 -19.04
C THR A 230 -29.66 9.21 -20.50
N ALA A 231 -30.62 9.52 -21.39
CA ALA A 231 -30.52 9.20 -22.82
C ALA A 231 -29.20 9.67 -23.48
N LYS A 232 -28.61 10.77 -22.98
CA LYS A 232 -27.33 11.32 -23.46
C LYS A 232 -26.08 10.55 -23.01
N ASN A 233 -26.19 9.73 -21.97
CA ASN A 233 -25.07 9.01 -21.35
C ASN A 233 -25.11 7.49 -21.60
N LEU A 234 -26.15 7.00 -22.29
CA LEU A 234 -26.28 5.59 -22.65
C LEU A 234 -25.62 5.34 -24.00
N ARG A 235 -24.71 4.36 -24.04
CA ARG A 235 -24.11 3.89 -25.29
C ARG A 235 -24.52 2.46 -25.60
N LYS A 236 -24.52 2.12 -26.88
CA LYS A 236 -24.60 0.73 -27.34
C LYS A 236 -23.20 0.16 -27.42
N VAL A 237 -22.97 -0.98 -26.77
CA VAL A 237 -21.70 -1.72 -26.88
C VAL A 237 -22.02 -3.07 -27.48
N ALA A 238 -21.41 -3.37 -28.63
CA ALA A 238 -21.51 -4.68 -29.23
C ALA A 238 -20.70 -5.69 -28.41
N ILE A 239 -21.27 -6.86 -28.17
CA ILE A 239 -20.55 -8.00 -27.63
C ILE A 239 -20.71 -9.17 -28.58
N SER A 240 -19.59 -9.74 -28.99
CA SER A 240 -19.56 -10.90 -29.86
C SER A 240 -18.99 -12.10 -29.14
N HIS A 241 -19.59 -13.25 -29.40
CA HIS A 241 -19.08 -14.53 -29.00
C HIS A 241 -18.99 -15.43 -30.23
N TYR A 242 -17.78 -15.89 -30.51
CA TYR A 242 -17.55 -16.91 -31.52
C TYR A 242 -17.61 -18.25 -30.83
N SER A 243 -18.58 -19.07 -31.24
CA SER A 243 -18.81 -20.38 -30.68
C SER A 243 -17.58 -21.28 -30.84
N ALA A 244 -17.32 -22.12 -29.84
CA ALA A 244 -16.31 -23.17 -29.92
C ALA A 244 -16.80 -24.36 -30.75
N SER A 245 -18.11 -24.55 -30.89
CA SER A 245 -18.69 -25.57 -31.76
C SER A 245 -18.59 -25.17 -33.24
N ALA A 246 -18.06 -26.05 -34.10
CA ALA A 246 -17.84 -25.79 -35.53
C ALA A 246 -19.15 -25.58 -36.31
N VAL A 247 -20.25 -26.16 -35.82
CA VAL A 247 -21.56 -26.11 -36.47
C VAL A 247 -22.35 -24.86 -36.08
N LEU A 248 -21.84 -24.07 -35.14
CA LEU A 248 -22.42 -22.82 -34.70
C LEU A 248 -21.62 -21.64 -35.27
N ARG A 249 -22.33 -20.59 -35.69
CA ARG A 249 -21.72 -19.35 -36.19
C ARG A 249 -21.40 -18.39 -35.04
N GLY A 250 -20.76 -17.26 -35.36
CA GLY A 250 -20.60 -16.17 -34.41
C GLY A 250 -21.95 -15.56 -34.03
N PHE A 251 -22.11 -15.27 -32.74
CA PHE A 251 -23.27 -14.59 -32.17
C PHE A 251 -22.88 -13.18 -31.77
N THR A 252 -23.64 -12.19 -32.23
CA THR A 252 -23.48 -10.80 -31.83
C THR A 252 -24.70 -10.36 -31.06
N GLY A 253 -24.47 -9.72 -29.91
CA GLY A 253 -25.48 -9.04 -29.12
C GLY A 253 -25.12 -7.57 -28.97
N HIS A 254 -26.08 -6.78 -28.52
CA HIS A 254 -25.87 -5.39 -28.18
C HIS A 254 -26.35 -5.14 -26.77
N MET A 255 -25.48 -4.55 -25.96
CA MET A 255 -25.91 -3.97 -24.71
C MET A 255 -26.43 -2.58 -24.95
N GLU A 256 -27.66 -2.34 -24.50
CA GLU A 256 -28.23 -1.00 -24.42
C GLU A 256 -28.13 -0.47 -23.00
N GLY A 257 -28.05 0.85 -22.86
CA GLY A 257 -28.10 1.47 -21.53
C GLY A 257 -26.81 1.41 -20.71
N VAL A 258 -25.64 1.22 -21.36
CA VAL A 258 -24.33 1.31 -20.71
C VAL A 258 -24.04 2.77 -20.38
N PRO A 259 -23.95 3.18 -19.09
CA PRO A 259 -23.55 4.54 -18.76
C PRO A 259 -22.09 4.79 -19.15
N SER A 260 -21.76 6.01 -19.59
CA SER A 260 -20.37 6.41 -19.86
C SER A 260 -19.48 6.19 -18.64
N SER A 261 -18.52 5.28 -18.77
CA SER A 261 -17.60 4.87 -17.71
C SER A 261 -16.34 5.71 -17.61
N ASN A 262 -16.09 6.57 -18.61
CA ASN A 262 -14.81 7.29 -18.74
C ASN A 262 -14.49 8.15 -17.52
N LYS A 263 -15.49 8.82 -16.93
CA LYS A 263 -15.31 9.65 -15.73
C LYS A 263 -15.00 8.84 -14.47
N ILE A 264 -15.58 7.63 -14.34
CA ILE A 264 -15.29 6.75 -13.21
C ILE A 264 -13.88 6.20 -13.37
N ILE A 265 -13.59 5.66 -14.56
CA ILE A 265 -12.27 5.10 -14.87
C ILE A 265 -11.18 6.17 -14.70
N SER A 266 -11.38 7.41 -15.16
CA SER A 266 -10.38 8.48 -14.98
C SER A 266 -10.10 8.77 -13.50
N LYS A 267 -11.14 8.93 -12.67
CA LYS A 267 -10.99 9.13 -11.21
C LYS A 267 -10.24 7.99 -10.54
N LEU A 268 -10.56 6.74 -10.92
CA LEU A 268 -9.90 5.56 -10.39
C LEU A 268 -8.42 5.51 -10.83
N THR A 269 -8.14 5.81 -12.09
CA THR A 269 -6.77 5.88 -12.62
C THR A 269 -5.95 6.98 -11.92
N GLU A 270 -6.52 8.17 -11.74
CA GLU A 270 -5.87 9.28 -11.02
C GLU A 270 -5.55 8.90 -9.57
N LEU A 271 -6.48 8.26 -8.87
CA LEU A 271 -6.24 7.78 -7.51
C LEU A 271 -5.15 6.69 -7.49
N TRP A 272 -5.18 5.77 -8.45
CA TRP A 272 -4.18 4.70 -8.56
C TRP A 272 -2.78 5.25 -8.80
N LEU A 273 -2.64 6.21 -9.71
CA LEU A 273 -1.35 6.86 -9.99
C LEU A 273 -0.81 7.62 -8.77
N ARG A 274 -1.67 8.24 -7.95
CA ARG A 274 -1.24 8.83 -6.67
C ARG A 274 -0.72 7.77 -5.69
N CYS A 275 -1.44 6.65 -5.55
CA CYS A 275 -0.99 5.55 -4.71
C CYS A 275 0.32 4.94 -5.21
N MET A 276 0.51 4.86 -6.54
CA MET A 276 1.77 4.42 -7.15
C MET A 276 2.95 5.30 -6.76
N GLU A 277 2.77 6.63 -6.77
CA GLU A 277 3.83 7.56 -6.39
C GLU A 277 4.17 7.44 -4.90
N GLU A 278 3.17 7.32 -4.01
CA GLU A 278 3.38 7.05 -2.57
C GLU A 278 4.16 5.74 -2.33
N MET A 279 3.95 4.71 -3.16
CA MET A 279 4.59 3.40 -3.04
C MET A 279 5.97 3.30 -3.71
N ARG A 280 6.38 4.33 -4.48
CA ARG A 280 7.56 4.29 -5.34
C ARG A 280 8.86 4.06 -4.55
N ALA A 281 8.98 4.67 -3.37
CA ALA A 281 10.13 4.51 -2.50
C ALA A 281 10.31 3.05 -2.04
N LEU A 282 9.23 2.42 -1.55
CA LEU A 282 9.25 1.02 -1.12
C LEU A 282 9.56 0.08 -2.29
N ALA A 283 8.92 0.29 -3.43
CA ALA A 283 9.12 -0.53 -4.62
C ALA A 283 10.57 -0.47 -5.14
N SER A 284 11.17 0.73 -5.18
CA SER A 284 12.56 0.93 -5.58
C SER A 284 13.55 0.27 -4.61
N LEU A 285 13.25 0.30 -3.32
CA LEU A 285 14.06 -0.35 -2.30
C LEU A 285 14.03 -1.88 -2.49
N ARG A 286 12.83 -2.46 -2.60
CA ARG A 286 12.64 -3.90 -2.82
C ARG A 286 13.20 -4.41 -4.14
N SER A 287 13.25 -3.59 -5.19
CA SER A 287 13.80 -4.03 -6.49
C SER A 287 15.30 -4.32 -6.44
N ARG A 288 16.02 -3.84 -5.42
CA ARG A 288 17.45 -4.07 -5.20
C ARG A 288 17.74 -5.23 -4.24
N TRP A 289 16.72 -5.77 -3.60
CA TRP A 289 16.83 -6.83 -2.61
C TRP A 289 16.78 -8.22 -3.25
N SER A 290 17.50 -9.18 -2.66
CA SER A 290 17.33 -10.59 -3.00
C SER A 290 15.92 -11.08 -2.63
N ARG A 291 15.48 -12.21 -3.21
CA ARG A 291 14.14 -12.77 -2.94
C ARG A 291 13.89 -13.07 -1.45
N THR A 292 14.93 -13.37 -0.68
CA THR A 292 14.86 -13.67 0.76
C THR A 292 14.72 -12.39 1.59
N GLU A 293 15.42 -11.32 1.22
CA GLU A 293 15.37 -10.00 1.90
C GLU A 293 14.08 -9.23 1.60
N GLN A 294 13.35 -9.58 0.53
CA GLN A 294 12.09 -8.93 0.15
C GLN A 294 10.97 -9.08 1.20
N ASN A 295 11.06 -10.09 2.07
CA ASN A 295 10.09 -10.35 3.13
C ASN A 295 10.52 -9.83 4.51
N GLU A 296 11.73 -9.28 4.66
CA GLU A 296 12.16 -8.68 5.93
C GLU A 296 11.62 -7.26 6.08
N VAL A 297 11.01 -6.97 7.23
CA VAL A 297 10.60 -5.61 7.60
C VAL A 297 11.82 -4.87 8.14
N SER A 298 12.75 -4.52 7.25
CA SER A 298 13.87 -3.64 7.61
C SER A 298 13.34 -2.26 8.01
N THR A 299 14.10 -1.53 8.83
CA THR A 299 13.79 -0.14 9.21
C THR A 299 13.61 0.76 7.99
N ALA A 300 14.41 0.54 6.94
CA ALA A 300 14.31 1.26 5.68
C ALA A 300 13.02 0.96 4.91
N ALA A 301 12.58 -0.31 4.84
CA ALA A 301 11.29 -0.64 4.23
C ALA A 301 10.11 -0.12 5.04
N TRP A 302 10.16 -0.22 6.37
CA TRP A 302 9.10 0.31 7.22
C TRP A 302 8.96 1.82 7.04
N ALA A 303 10.07 2.56 7.01
CA ALA A 303 10.07 4.00 6.75
C ALA A 303 9.57 4.34 5.33
N ALA A 304 9.97 3.57 4.32
CA ALA A 304 9.52 3.75 2.93
C ALA A 304 8.06 3.34 2.69
N THR A 305 7.46 2.59 3.61
CA THR A 305 6.04 2.22 3.55
C THR A 305 5.17 3.44 3.90
N PRO A 306 4.11 3.75 3.13
CA PRO A 306 3.20 4.84 3.44
C PRO A 306 2.58 4.69 4.83
N ALA A 307 2.42 5.81 5.55
CA ALA A 307 1.99 5.81 6.95
C ALA A 307 0.68 5.03 7.18
N ALA A 308 -0.27 5.12 6.24
CA ALA A 308 -1.55 4.43 6.30
C ALA A 308 -1.43 2.88 6.27
N LEU A 309 -0.30 2.34 5.80
CA LEU A 309 -0.03 0.90 5.72
C LEU A 309 0.92 0.38 6.79
N ARG A 310 1.54 1.25 7.58
CA ARG A 310 2.49 0.83 8.61
C ARG A 310 1.72 0.12 9.72
N GLN A 311 2.01 -1.16 9.91
CA GLN A 311 1.49 -1.94 11.03
C GLN A 311 2.52 -2.04 12.15
N GLY A 312 2.03 -2.01 13.39
CA GLY A 312 2.86 -2.11 14.58
C GLY A 312 3.80 -0.92 14.78
N HIS A 313 4.87 -1.16 15.54
CA HIS A 313 5.86 -0.15 15.85
C HIS A 313 7.05 -0.23 14.89
N HIS A 314 7.79 0.89 14.77
CA HIS A 314 9.04 0.90 14.01
C HIS A 314 9.99 -0.21 14.51
N PRO A 315 10.65 -1.00 13.63
CA PRO A 315 11.46 -2.15 14.04
C PRO A 315 12.58 -1.81 15.04
N ALA A 316 13.14 -0.62 14.96
CA ALA A 316 14.16 -0.14 15.91
C ALA A 316 13.60 0.29 17.28
N LYS A 317 12.28 0.28 17.52
CA LYS A 317 11.67 0.84 18.74
C LYS A 317 12.18 0.15 20.01
N SER A 318 12.23 -1.18 20.02
CA SER A 318 12.67 -1.93 21.21
C SER A 318 14.16 -1.69 21.52
N GLN A 319 15.00 -1.72 20.49
CA GLN A 319 16.44 -1.48 20.64
C GLN A 319 16.75 -0.04 21.06
N LEU A 320 16.02 0.93 20.50
CA LEU A 320 16.15 2.33 20.93
C LEU A 320 15.68 2.50 22.37
N ALA A 321 14.56 1.89 22.76
CA ALA A 321 14.05 1.95 24.12
C ALA A 321 15.08 1.38 25.12
N GLU A 322 15.71 0.25 24.81
CA GLU A 322 16.77 -0.34 25.62
C GLU A 322 17.99 0.59 25.74
N LEU A 323 18.41 1.21 24.62
CA LEU A 323 19.54 2.14 24.57
C LEU A 323 19.33 3.37 25.49
N VAL A 324 18.10 3.86 25.62
CA VAL A 324 17.81 5.12 26.33
C VAL A 324 17.22 4.94 27.73
N LYS A 325 16.74 3.73 28.08
CA LYS A 325 16.00 3.45 29.33
C LYS A 325 16.73 3.97 30.58
N GLY A 326 17.96 3.51 30.81
CA GLY A 326 18.71 3.85 32.02
C GLY A 326 18.97 5.36 32.18
N PRO A 327 19.51 6.05 31.16
CA PRO A 327 19.70 7.50 31.25
C PRO A 327 18.39 8.30 31.40
N ILE A 328 17.31 7.93 30.70
CA ILE A 328 16.02 8.61 30.82
C ILE A 328 15.45 8.47 32.23
N GLU A 329 15.53 7.28 32.86
CA GLU A 329 15.09 7.06 34.24
C GLU A 329 15.87 7.93 35.25
N LYS A 330 17.15 8.20 34.99
CA LYS A 330 18.01 9.00 35.90
C LYS A 330 17.85 10.51 35.76
N GLN A 331 17.66 11.01 34.54
CA GLN A 331 17.72 12.46 34.27
C GLN A 331 16.80 12.96 33.15
N SER A 332 15.77 12.18 32.79
CA SER A 332 14.72 12.50 31.80
C SER A 332 15.17 12.61 30.34
N TYR A 333 16.47 12.47 30.05
CA TYR A 333 17.04 12.42 28.71
C TYR A 333 18.26 11.48 28.66
N ALA A 334 18.56 10.96 27.48
CA ALA A 334 19.68 10.07 27.22
C ALA A 334 20.68 10.69 26.22
N PRO A 335 21.93 10.97 26.61
CA PRO A 335 22.97 11.30 25.64
C PRO A 335 23.33 10.06 24.82
N VAL A 336 23.27 10.16 23.49
CA VAL A 336 23.51 9.08 22.54
C VAL A 336 24.37 9.59 21.40
N ARG A 337 25.28 8.76 20.88
CA ARG A 337 26.03 9.11 19.66
C ARG A 337 25.18 8.88 18.41
N ILE A 338 25.34 9.74 17.41
CA ILE A 338 24.71 9.57 16.11
C ILE A 338 25.05 8.22 15.48
N SER A 339 26.27 7.72 15.65
CA SER A 339 26.67 6.38 15.18
C SER A 339 25.83 5.24 15.74
N GLN A 340 25.39 5.34 17.00
CA GLN A 340 24.53 4.31 17.63
C GLN A 340 23.13 4.35 17.01
N LEU A 341 22.54 5.55 16.85
CA LEU A 341 21.24 5.71 16.20
C LEU A 341 21.29 5.31 14.72
N ALA A 342 22.37 5.65 14.02
CA ALA A 342 22.59 5.30 12.63
C ALA A 342 22.71 3.78 12.43
N ALA A 343 23.36 3.07 13.36
CA ALA A 343 23.46 1.60 13.33
C ALA A 343 22.10 0.91 13.47
N LEU A 344 21.23 1.41 14.36
CA LEU A 344 19.85 0.89 14.52
C LEU A 344 19.03 1.01 13.23
N LEU A 345 19.38 1.96 12.37
CA LEU A 345 18.70 2.24 11.10
C LEU A 345 19.46 1.71 9.88
N SER A 346 20.57 1.00 10.11
CA SER A 346 21.45 0.49 9.07
C SER A 346 21.90 1.58 8.08
N LEU A 347 22.13 2.81 8.57
CA LEU A 347 22.64 3.90 7.74
C LEU A 347 24.14 3.72 7.49
N PRO A 348 24.63 4.04 6.28
CA PRO A 348 26.04 3.88 5.95
C PRO A 348 26.90 4.89 6.72
N GLN A 349 28.04 4.41 7.23
CA GLN A 349 29.02 5.25 7.93
C GLN A 349 29.60 6.31 7.00
N ARG A 350 29.54 7.56 7.45
CA ARG A 350 30.10 8.75 6.77
C ARG A 350 30.48 9.79 7.81
N GLU A 351 31.57 10.53 7.59
CA GLU A 351 31.99 11.61 8.52
C GLU A 351 30.84 12.58 8.83
N LYS A 352 30.14 13.05 7.79
CA LYS A 352 28.94 13.88 7.87
C LYS A 352 27.80 13.19 7.11
N LEU A 353 26.66 13.04 7.76
CA LEU A 353 25.46 12.49 7.14
C LEU A 353 24.92 13.45 6.07
N SER A 354 24.30 12.89 5.02
CA SER A 354 23.57 13.69 4.04
C SER A 354 22.34 14.35 4.71
N ALA A 355 21.75 15.32 4.03
CA ALA A 355 20.49 15.92 4.50
C ALA A 355 19.40 14.84 4.62
N ASP A 356 19.26 13.97 3.60
CA ASP A 356 18.35 12.82 3.63
C ASP A 356 18.59 11.90 4.82
N HIS A 357 19.85 11.47 5.07
CA HIS A 357 20.16 10.58 6.18
C HIS A 357 19.90 11.22 7.55
N SER A 358 20.19 12.51 7.69
CA SER A 358 19.94 13.24 8.95
C SER A 358 18.44 13.36 9.22
N THR A 359 17.66 13.69 8.18
CA THR A 359 16.20 13.74 8.24
C THR A 359 15.63 12.37 8.59
N ARG A 360 16.01 11.31 7.88
CA ARG A 360 15.53 9.93 8.11
C ARG A 360 15.87 9.41 9.50
N LEU A 361 17.07 9.70 10.01
CA LEU A 361 17.47 9.31 11.36
C LEU A 361 16.54 9.91 12.40
N ARG A 362 16.34 11.23 12.33
CA ARG A 362 15.45 11.97 13.22
C ARG A 362 14.00 11.50 13.11
N GLU A 363 13.52 11.22 11.90
CA GLU A 363 12.18 10.67 11.62
C GLU A 363 11.96 9.31 12.27
N ALA A 364 12.95 8.43 12.17
CA ALA A 364 12.85 7.11 12.79
C ALA A 364 12.84 7.20 14.32
N VAL A 365 13.56 8.15 14.92
CA VAL A 365 13.50 8.40 16.36
C VAL A 365 12.11 8.91 16.77
N ASP A 366 11.54 9.87 16.01
CA ASP A 366 10.15 10.34 16.20
C ASP A 366 9.15 9.16 16.14
N LEU A 367 9.28 8.30 15.14
CA LEU A 367 8.43 7.11 14.93
C LEU A 367 8.59 6.03 16.02
N CYS A 368 9.72 6.03 16.74
CA CYS A 368 9.92 5.17 17.89
C CYS A 368 9.28 5.73 19.18
N GLY A 369 8.73 6.95 19.15
CA GLY A 369 8.12 7.61 20.30
C GLY A 369 9.10 8.44 21.13
N TYR A 370 10.18 8.93 20.50
CA TYR A 370 11.18 9.78 21.12
C TYR A 370 11.40 11.06 20.31
N SER A 371 12.16 12.00 20.85
CA SER A 371 12.61 13.22 20.17
C SER A 371 14.09 13.43 20.44
N ILE A 372 14.77 14.20 19.56
CA ILE A 372 16.22 14.41 19.65
C ILE A 372 16.62 15.89 19.66
N GLU A 373 17.71 16.19 20.35
CA GLU A 373 18.39 17.48 20.30
C GLU A 373 19.91 17.33 20.15
N PRO A 374 20.61 18.11 19.30
CA PRO A 374 20.07 19.12 18.38
C PRO A 374 19.15 18.53 17.32
N ASP A 375 17.97 19.12 17.13
CA ASP A 375 17.04 18.70 16.08
C ASP A 375 17.47 19.30 14.72
N VAL A 376 17.61 18.47 13.69
CA VAL A 376 17.99 18.93 12.34
C VAL A 376 16.96 19.89 11.73
N ARG A 377 15.67 19.78 12.10
CA ARG A 377 14.60 20.68 11.62
C ARG A 377 14.75 22.11 12.15
N ILE A 378 15.33 22.24 13.33
CA ILE A 378 15.50 23.51 14.04
C ILE A 378 16.88 24.09 13.73
N SER A 379 17.92 23.29 13.93
CA SER A 379 19.31 23.73 13.78
C SER A 379 19.74 23.92 12.33
N ASN A 380 19.04 23.28 11.38
CA ASN A 380 19.37 23.19 9.97
C ASN A 380 20.81 22.70 9.71
N LYS A 381 21.34 21.86 10.62
CA LYS A 381 22.68 21.29 10.56
C LYS A 381 22.60 19.77 10.48
N ASN A 382 23.17 19.20 9.43
CA ASN A 382 23.31 17.75 9.33
C ASN A 382 24.25 17.21 10.41
N TYR A 383 23.93 16.03 10.91
CA TYR A 383 24.72 15.33 11.91
C TYR A 383 26.06 14.83 11.36
N ARG A 384 27.10 14.87 12.18
CA ARG A 384 28.34 14.10 11.99
C ARG A 384 28.21 12.75 12.69
N TRP A 385 28.95 11.75 12.20
CA TRP A 385 28.87 10.39 12.72
C TRP A 385 29.12 10.29 14.23
N ASN A 386 30.06 11.10 14.70
CA ASN A 386 30.52 11.10 16.08
C ASN A 386 29.89 12.21 16.92
N ASP A 387 28.90 12.95 16.38
CA ASP A 387 28.17 13.93 17.16
C ASP A 387 27.38 13.25 18.27
N TRP A 388 27.28 13.95 19.39
CA TRP A 388 26.38 13.59 20.47
C TRP A 388 25.06 14.32 20.31
N VAL A 389 23.97 13.59 20.55
CA VAL A 389 22.62 14.11 20.69
C VAL A 389 22.06 13.66 22.04
N VAL A 390 20.99 14.30 22.48
CA VAL A 390 20.14 13.78 23.55
C VAL A 390 18.82 13.28 22.99
N VAL A 391 18.35 12.16 23.53
CA VAL A 391 17.07 11.54 23.21
C VAL A 391 16.16 11.63 24.43
N PHE A 392 14.91 12.00 24.24
CA PHE A 392 13.90 12.11 25.30
C PHE A 392 12.53 11.67 24.76
N GLY A 393 11.54 11.45 25.63
CA GLY A 393 10.21 10.99 25.20
C GLY A 393 9.54 11.95 24.21
N ALA A 394 8.78 11.40 23.25
CA ALA A 394 8.14 12.19 22.18
C ALA A 394 7.18 13.24 22.74
N GLU A 395 7.10 14.35 22.00
CA GLU A 395 6.31 15.53 22.35
C GLU A 395 5.25 15.78 21.28
N GLN A 396 4.02 16.09 21.71
CA GLN A 396 2.88 16.33 20.80
C GLN A 396 2.56 17.82 20.63
N GLU A 397 3.13 18.71 21.46
CA GLU A 397 2.85 20.14 21.37
C GLU A 397 3.70 20.82 20.28
N PRO A 398 3.16 21.85 19.61
CA PRO A 398 3.90 22.62 18.62
C PRO A 398 5.05 23.41 19.26
N LEU A 399 6.15 23.54 18.51
CA LEU A 399 7.34 24.31 18.88
C LEU A 399 7.32 25.67 18.18
N ASP A 400 7.57 26.76 18.91
CA ASP A 400 7.89 28.06 18.30
C ASP A 400 9.38 28.10 17.94
N ALA A 401 9.69 27.83 16.67
CA ALA A 401 11.09 27.72 16.23
C ALA A 401 11.91 29.00 16.41
N PRO A 402 11.42 30.22 16.06
CA PRO A 402 12.12 31.47 16.35
C PRO A 402 12.45 31.66 17.84
N ARG A 403 11.44 31.51 18.72
CA ARG A 403 11.62 31.66 20.17
C ARG A 403 12.60 30.62 20.71
N TYR A 404 12.45 29.37 20.30
CA TYR A 404 13.31 28.30 20.76
C TYR A 404 14.75 28.50 20.29
N LEU A 405 14.99 28.89 19.03
CA LEU A 405 16.33 29.22 18.52
C LEU A 405 17.00 30.32 19.35
N ALA A 406 16.26 31.39 19.68
CA ALA A 406 16.75 32.46 20.53
C ALA A 406 17.10 31.97 21.95
N SER A 407 16.31 31.07 22.52
CA SER A 407 16.60 30.45 23.82
C SER A 407 17.84 29.54 23.79
N THR A 408 18.05 28.77 22.71
CA THR A 408 19.26 27.95 22.56
C THR A 408 20.51 28.80 22.39
N PHE A 409 20.38 29.97 21.75
CA PHE A 409 21.46 30.95 21.66
C PHE A 409 21.81 31.50 23.04
N ALA A 410 20.80 31.90 23.83
CA ALA A 410 20.99 32.37 25.20
C ALA A 410 21.67 31.31 26.08
N LEU A 411 21.25 30.05 25.97
CA LEU A 411 21.87 28.94 26.67
C LEU A 411 23.34 28.78 26.31
N ARG A 412 23.69 28.83 25.02
CA ARG A 412 25.09 28.72 24.58
C ARG A 412 25.93 29.87 25.12
N LEU A 413 25.42 31.10 25.15
CA LEU A 413 26.11 32.24 25.78
C LEU A 413 26.32 32.01 27.28
N ALA A 414 25.27 31.63 28.00
CA ALA A 414 25.33 31.34 29.44
C ALA A 414 26.35 30.25 29.76
N LEU A 415 26.38 29.17 28.98
CA LEU A 415 27.33 28.08 29.16
C LEU A 415 28.76 28.47 28.81
N MET A 416 28.99 29.29 27.77
CA MET A 416 30.34 29.82 27.49
C MET A 416 30.85 30.66 28.66
N VAL A 417 29.98 31.49 29.21
CA VAL A 417 30.29 32.36 30.36
C VAL A 417 30.56 31.53 31.62
N ALA A 418 29.69 30.56 31.93
CA ALA A 418 29.86 29.65 33.06
C ALA A 418 31.18 28.86 32.94
N LYS A 419 31.43 28.26 31.76
CA LYS A 419 32.63 27.46 31.49
C LYS A 419 33.94 28.23 31.56
N ALA A 420 33.91 29.55 31.35
CA ALA A 420 35.09 30.39 31.52
C ALA A 420 35.51 30.53 33.00
N SER A 421 34.58 30.31 33.94
CA SER A 421 34.83 30.36 35.39
C SER A 421 35.06 28.98 36.01
N GLY A 422 34.65 27.91 35.32
CA GLY A 422 34.84 26.52 35.76
C GLY A 422 33.81 25.60 35.12
N GLN A 423 33.88 24.28 35.36
CA GLN A 423 32.85 23.36 34.86
C GLN A 423 31.54 23.55 35.64
N PRO A 424 30.43 23.93 35.00
CA PRO A 424 29.20 24.19 35.71
C PRO A 424 28.57 22.89 36.24
N GLN A 425 28.16 22.93 37.51
CA GLN A 425 27.47 21.82 38.16
C GLN A 425 26.00 21.75 37.73
N LYS A 426 25.35 20.60 37.96
CA LYS A 426 23.95 20.37 37.56
C LYS A 426 22.99 21.44 38.10
N ALA A 427 23.16 21.86 39.36
CA ALA A 427 22.33 22.91 39.96
C ALA A 427 22.44 24.25 39.20
N GLN A 428 23.64 24.64 38.78
CA GLN A 428 23.86 25.86 38.01
C GLN A 428 23.25 25.75 36.60
N LEU A 429 23.32 24.57 35.96
CA LEU A 429 22.65 24.33 34.68
C LEU A 429 21.12 24.50 34.81
N ASP A 430 20.53 23.97 35.88
CA ASP A 430 19.10 24.08 36.14
C ASP A 430 18.68 25.54 36.41
N ILE A 431 19.51 26.33 37.10
CA ILE A 431 19.29 27.78 37.28
C ILE A 431 19.35 28.53 35.96
N ILE A 432 20.40 28.30 35.15
CA ILE A 432 20.57 28.92 33.82
C ILE A 432 19.34 28.63 32.97
N ALA A 433 18.98 27.35 32.89
CA ALA A 433 17.86 26.91 32.10
C ALA A 433 16.57 27.56 32.62
N LYS A 434 16.31 27.56 33.94
CA LYS A 434 15.07 28.11 34.52
C LYS A 434 14.92 29.59 34.23
N HIS A 435 16.01 30.35 34.29
CA HIS A 435 15.96 31.77 33.94
C HIS A 435 15.64 31.99 32.45
N ILE A 436 16.23 31.19 31.55
CA ILE A 436 15.91 31.25 30.13
C ILE A 436 14.44 30.88 29.89
N TYR A 437 13.92 29.88 30.61
CA TYR A 437 12.51 29.51 30.57
C TYR A 437 11.59 30.70 30.89
N GLU A 438 11.89 31.45 31.97
CA GLU A 438 11.11 32.60 32.41
C GLU A 438 11.23 33.78 31.42
N VAL A 439 12.45 34.12 30.98
CA VAL A 439 12.70 35.27 30.08
C VAL A 439 12.08 35.07 28.70
N PHE A 440 12.16 33.86 28.16
CA PHE A 440 11.62 33.55 26.83
C PHE A 440 10.18 33.05 26.89
N GLN A 441 9.61 32.81 28.08
CA GLN A 441 8.28 32.22 28.27
C GLN A 441 8.12 30.90 27.50
N LEU A 442 9.05 29.98 27.76
CA LEU A 442 9.11 28.72 27.04
C LEU A 442 7.92 27.81 27.39
N SER A 443 7.47 27.02 26.42
CA SER A 443 6.51 25.95 26.66
C SER A 443 7.15 24.81 27.47
N PRO A 444 6.36 23.90 28.10
CA PRO A 444 6.90 22.71 28.76
C PRO A 444 7.75 21.81 27.84
N VAL A 445 7.43 21.79 26.54
CA VAL A 445 8.18 21.08 25.50
C VAL A 445 9.53 21.77 25.24
N GLU A 446 9.52 23.07 24.95
CA GLU A 446 10.74 23.85 24.75
C GLU A 446 11.66 23.78 25.97
N TRP A 447 11.08 23.77 27.16
CA TRP A 447 11.79 23.62 28.42
C TRP A 447 12.59 22.31 28.51
N ARG A 448 11.94 21.18 28.22
CA ARG A 448 12.57 19.86 28.28
C ARG A 448 13.69 19.73 27.26
N ARG A 449 13.45 20.21 26.03
CA ARG A 449 14.45 20.28 24.96
C ARG A 449 15.66 21.11 25.38
N LEU A 450 15.43 22.29 25.96
CA LEU A 450 16.49 23.19 26.42
C LEU A 450 17.33 22.55 27.53
N ARG A 451 16.72 21.86 28.50
CA ARG A 451 17.44 21.15 29.57
C ARG A 451 18.30 20.01 29.04
N GLY A 452 17.77 19.22 28.11
CA GLY A 452 18.54 18.17 27.44
C GLY A 452 19.75 18.74 26.70
N LEU A 453 19.53 19.82 25.94
CA LEU A 453 20.60 20.52 25.24
C LEU A 453 21.64 21.13 26.21
N ALA A 454 21.22 21.66 27.36
CA ALA A 454 22.11 22.20 28.38
C ALA A 454 23.04 21.12 28.95
N GLY A 455 22.48 19.95 29.29
CA GLY A 455 23.25 18.80 29.75
C GLY A 455 24.25 18.31 28.70
N LEU A 456 23.81 18.23 27.44
CA LEU A 456 24.65 17.84 26.31
C LEU A 456 25.86 18.79 26.13
N LEU A 457 25.58 20.09 25.99
CA LEU A 457 26.60 21.12 25.77
C LEU A 457 27.54 21.25 26.98
N ASN A 458 27.07 20.92 28.18
CA ASN A 458 27.94 20.84 29.34
C ASN A 458 28.99 19.73 29.20
N GLY A 459 28.60 18.55 28.70
CA GLY A 459 29.52 17.42 28.50
C GLY A 459 30.50 17.60 27.34
N ILE A 460 30.02 18.05 26.18
CA ILE A 460 30.83 18.05 24.94
C ILE A 460 31.53 19.37 24.61
N GLY A 461 31.14 20.47 25.27
CA GLY A 461 31.60 21.82 24.93
C GLY A 461 30.54 22.65 24.20
N VAL A 462 30.81 23.95 24.04
CA VAL A 462 29.92 24.89 23.36
C VAL A 462 30.58 25.39 22.09
N ASP A 463 29.94 25.22 20.94
CA ASP A 463 30.44 25.79 19.68
C ASP A 463 30.32 27.32 19.65
N ALA A 464 31.20 27.97 18.88
CA ALA A 464 31.07 29.40 18.56
C ALA A 464 29.74 29.66 17.82
N VAL A 465 28.91 30.53 18.37
CA VAL A 465 27.57 30.80 17.82
C VAL A 465 27.62 31.98 16.85
N ALA A 466 26.93 31.88 15.71
CA ALA A 466 26.72 33.01 14.81
C ALA A 466 25.78 34.02 15.51
N THR A 467 26.28 35.23 15.77
CA THR A 467 25.71 36.15 16.77
C THR A 467 24.76 37.20 16.21
N LYS A 468 25.06 37.79 15.05
CA LYS A 468 24.39 39.05 14.65
C LYS A 468 22.89 38.91 14.36
N THR A 469 22.49 37.88 13.63
CA THR A 469 21.09 37.73 13.19
C THR A 469 20.15 37.35 14.34
N ILE A 470 20.59 36.48 15.26
CA ILE A 470 19.78 36.06 16.40
C ILE A 470 19.67 37.20 17.44
N VAL A 471 20.75 37.95 17.65
CA VAL A 471 20.72 39.10 18.57
C VAL A 471 19.78 40.19 18.07
N ALA A 472 19.72 40.42 16.75
CA ALA A 472 18.77 41.37 16.15
C ALA A 472 17.30 40.96 16.31
N SER A 473 17.00 39.66 16.51
CA SER A 473 15.63 39.19 16.77
C SER A 473 15.22 39.26 18.25
N LEU A 474 16.13 39.63 19.16
CA LEU A 474 15.84 39.76 20.58
C LEU A 474 15.30 41.16 20.91
N SER A 475 14.26 41.23 21.73
CA SER A 475 13.80 42.51 22.28
C SER A 475 14.86 43.12 23.21
N GLU A 476 14.79 44.42 23.45
CA GLU A 476 15.69 45.11 24.40
C GLU A 476 15.58 44.50 25.80
N ALA A 477 14.36 44.21 26.26
CA ALA A 477 14.11 43.55 27.54
C ALA A 477 14.74 42.15 27.62
N GLN A 478 14.69 41.37 26.54
CA GLN A 478 15.34 40.05 26.48
C GLN A 478 16.86 40.16 26.52
N ARG A 479 17.44 41.12 25.78
CA ARG A 479 18.89 41.37 25.83
C ARG A 479 19.33 41.78 27.23
N GLU A 480 18.61 42.70 27.87
CA GLU A 480 18.92 43.13 29.23
C GLU A 480 18.79 42.00 30.26
N ALA A 481 17.71 41.23 30.21
CA ALA A 481 17.52 40.07 31.08
C ALA A 481 18.62 39.02 30.90
N MET A 482 19.03 38.76 29.66
CA MET A 482 20.19 37.90 29.37
C MET A 482 21.48 38.47 29.95
N GLY A 483 21.73 39.78 29.84
CA GLY A 483 22.87 40.44 30.46
C GLY A 483 22.92 40.22 31.98
N ARG A 484 21.79 40.40 32.66
CA ARG A 484 21.64 40.11 34.09
C ARG A 484 21.89 38.64 34.43
N LEU A 485 21.37 37.72 33.61
CA LEU A 485 21.65 36.28 33.75
C LEU A 485 23.15 35.99 33.68
N MET A 486 23.87 36.55 32.71
CA MET A 486 25.31 36.29 32.56
C MET A 486 26.10 36.73 33.80
N ILE A 487 25.71 37.87 34.40
CA ILE A 487 26.31 38.36 35.65
C ILE A 487 25.99 37.40 36.79
N ALA A 488 24.72 37.02 36.97
CA ALA A 488 24.29 36.09 38.01
C ALA A 488 25.01 34.73 37.92
N VAL A 489 25.24 34.24 36.69
CA VAL A 489 25.94 32.97 36.44
C VAL A 489 27.38 33.00 36.91
N ILE A 490 28.10 34.11 36.71
CA ILE A 490 29.49 34.25 37.19
C ILE A 490 29.53 34.61 38.69
N ALA A 491 28.56 35.39 39.17
CA ALA A 491 28.50 35.79 40.56
C ALA A 491 28.14 34.62 41.51
N HIS A 492 27.69 33.48 40.98
CA HIS A 492 27.26 32.33 41.79
C HIS A 492 28.36 31.81 42.75
N ASP A 493 29.64 31.91 42.38
CA ASP A 493 30.78 31.48 43.23
C ASP A 493 31.35 32.62 44.10
N GLY A 494 30.66 33.76 44.19
CA GLY A 494 30.99 34.87 45.09
C GLY A 494 32.14 35.78 44.65
N LEU A 495 32.95 35.41 43.65
CA LEU A 495 34.04 36.23 43.12
C LEU A 495 34.11 36.18 41.58
N ILE A 496 33.94 37.35 40.94
CA ILE A 496 34.09 37.48 39.48
C ILE A 496 35.58 37.50 39.12
N THR A 497 36.08 36.37 38.62
CA THR A 497 37.48 36.23 38.16
C THR A 497 37.79 37.16 36.98
N ALA A 498 39.07 37.44 36.73
CA ALA A 498 39.50 38.23 35.57
C ALA A 498 39.09 37.59 34.23
N GLN A 499 39.12 36.26 34.17
CA GLN A 499 38.64 35.48 33.03
C GLN A 499 37.12 35.66 32.83
N GLY A 500 36.35 35.61 33.93
CA GLY A 500 34.91 35.87 33.94
C GLY A 500 34.55 37.28 33.44
N LYS A 501 35.26 38.31 33.91
CA LYS A 501 35.08 39.70 33.43
C LYS A 501 35.33 39.83 31.92
N LYS A 502 36.36 39.16 31.38
CA LYS A 502 36.65 39.16 29.94
C LYS A 502 35.53 38.48 29.13
N SER A 503 35.00 37.38 29.64
CA SER A 503 33.86 36.66 29.04
C SER A 503 32.57 37.45 29.10
N LEU A 504 32.29 38.18 30.20
CA LEU A 504 31.16 39.12 30.30
C LEU A 504 31.26 40.23 29.27
N LYS A 505 32.41 40.90 29.17
CA LYS A 505 32.61 41.96 28.17
C LYS A 505 32.35 41.45 26.75
N THR A 506 32.93 40.30 26.41
CA THR A 506 32.71 39.66 25.09
C THR A 506 31.24 39.33 24.85
N THR A 507 30.51 38.90 25.88
CA THR A 507 29.10 38.53 25.77
C THR A 507 28.19 39.75 25.70
N PHE A 508 28.48 40.82 26.42
CA PHE A 508 27.76 42.10 26.35
C PHE A 508 27.94 42.79 25.01
N ASP A 509 29.13 42.70 24.41
CA ASP A 509 29.38 43.16 23.04
C ASP A 509 28.56 42.32 22.03
N ARG A 510 28.47 41.00 22.25
CA ARG A 510 27.62 40.12 21.41
C ARG A 510 26.13 40.39 21.57
N LEU A 511 25.68 40.83 22.75
CA LEU A 511 24.28 41.16 23.03
C LEU A 511 23.89 42.60 22.64
N ASP A 512 24.84 43.39 22.14
CA ASP A 512 24.61 44.81 21.80
C ASP A 512 24.16 45.66 23.00
N LEU A 513 24.67 45.35 24.20
CA LEU A 513 24.41 46.11 25.44
C LEU A 513 25.53 47.10 25.77
N GLY A 514 26.75 46.84 25.27
CA GLY A 514 27.94 47.65 25.49
C GLY A 514 28.52 47.59 26.91
N THR A 515 29.74 48.12 27.05
CA THR A 515 30.52 48.11 28.29
C THR A 515 30.01 49.05 29.38
N LYS A 516 29.35 50.17 29.02
CA LYS A 516 28.75 51.08 29.99
C LYS A 516 27.64 50.39 30.79
N ARG A 517 26.78 49.63 30.11
CA ARG A 517 25.69 48.89 30.76
C ARG A 517 26.22 47.74 31.63
N LEU A 518 27.30 47.08 31.20
CA LEU A 518 27.98 46.07 32.02
C LEU A 518 28.44 46.65 33.36
N ASN A 519 29.09 47.82 33.35
CA ASN A 519 29.56 48.46 34.59
C ASN A 519 28.39 48.84 35.51
N GLN A 520 27.30 49.39 34.97
CA GLN A 520 26.09 49.74 35.74
C GLN A 520 25.41 48.54 36.40
N LEU A 521 25.55 47.34 35.86
CA LEU A 521 24.97 46.11 36.43
C LEU A 521 25.93 45.38 37.39
N LEU A 522 27.18 45.83 37.48
CA LEU A 522 28.20 45.30 38.39
C LEU A 522 28.37 46.15 39.66
N GLU A 523 27.94 47.42 39.60
CA GLU A 523 27.68 48.30 40.75
C GLU A 523 26.38 47.90 41.44
#